data_AF-A0A522XHN3-F1
#
_entry.id   AF-A0A522XHN3-F1
#
_cell.length_a   1.000
_cell.length_b   1.000
_cell.length_c   1.000
_cell.angle_alpha   90.00
_cell.angle_beta   90.00
_cell.angle_gamma   90.00
#
_symmetry.space_group_name_H-M   'P 1'
#
loop_
_entity.id
_entity.type
_entity.pdbx_description
1 polymer ?
#
loop_
_entity_poly.entity_id
_entity_poly.type
_entity_poly.pdbx_seq_one_letter_code
_entity_poly.pdbx_strand_id
1 'polypeptide(L)'
;MLYRLIAFSTCFSLAWLTLSSQLSSQAGEILGSFPQLRLAETGESREDDEENGQRTPPCDPGGCPRPLMNRNIPHLITPRNSFVAGDRLLIRWYQPDGIDRYTVTLRRRRDGAMWTETVSGDSFVYEGDFLEPETWVVVTVDAHNGEQEGSSQFSVLSQEEQNQLHQQRSEQISPDLTPLEALFIEVELYEQFQAIANSIDRLYQAIATSPEHPDLYCRLASLYETHYPELEPLNLADNLQEQAAQRGATCDSR
;
A
#
# COMPACT_ATOMS: atom_id res chain seq x y z
N MET A 1 -26.95 53.61 -40.97
CA MET A 1 -28.31 53.37 -40.44
C MET A 1 -28.50 51.86 -40.39
N LEU A 2 -28.14 51.20 -39.29
CA LEU A 2 -28.89 50.93 -38.06
C LEU A 2 -29.96 49.82 -38.20
N TYR A 3 -29.95 48.92 -37.19
CA TYR A 3 -30.75 47.71 -36.92
C TYR A 3 -30.35 46.44 -37.69
N ARG A 4 -29.60 45.47 -37.13
CA ARG A 4 -29.80 44.58 -35.95
C ARG A 4 -31.13 43.83 -35.96
N LEU A 5 -31.07 42.51 -36.22
CA LEU A 5 -31.96 41.52 -35.63
C LEU A 5 -31.19 40.20 -35.47
N ILE A 6 -30.86 39.92 -34.22
CA ILE A 6 -30.28 38.69 -33.70
C ILE A 6 -31.48 37.86 -33.21
N ALA A 7 -31.64 36.64 -33.71
CA ALA A 7 -32.59 35.67 -33.17
C ALA A 7 -31.81 34.56 -32.46
N PHE A 8 -31.68 34.70 -31.14
CA PHE A 8 -31.35 33.60 -30.24
C PHE A 8 -32.64 32.82 -29.98
N SER A 9 -32.69 31.56 -30.38
CA SER A 9 -33.68 30.59 -29.87
C SER A 9 -32.97 29.63 -28.93
N THR A 10 -33.12 29.93 -27.64
CA THR A 10 -32.81 29.08 -26.51
C THR A 10 -33.91 28.03 -26.37
N CYS A 11 -33.56 26.76 -26.54
CA CYS A 11 -34.34 25.61 -26.06
C CYS A 11 -33.39 24.43 -25.91
N PHE A 12 -32.77 24.26 -24.73
CA PHE A 12 -32.46 22.92 -24.25
C PHE A 12 -32.72 22.87 -22.75
N SER A 13 -33.65 21.98 -22.43
CA SER A 13 -34.32 21.85 -21.15
C SER A 13 -33.40 21.30 -20.07
N LEU A 14 -33.60 21.83 -18.87
CA LEU A 14 -33.22 21.25 -17.60
C LEU A 14 -33.85 19.85 -17.48
N ALA A 15 -33.00 18.82 -17.44
CA ALA A 15 -33.33 17.50 -16.92
C ALA A 15 -32.31 17.15 -15.82
N TRP A 16 -32.47 17.80 -14.68
CA TRP A 16 -31.96 17.29 -13.41
C TRP A 16 -33.11 16.52 -12.76
N LEU A 17 -32.94 15.21 -12.56
CA LEU A 17 -33.46 14.43 -11.43
C LEU A 17 -33.00 12.96 -11.57
N THR A 18 -32.21 12.56 -10.56
CA THR A 18 -32.14 11.22 -9.94
C THR A 18 -31.81 10.02 -10.83
N LEU A 19 -30.56 9.57 -10.76
CA LEU A 19 -30.27 8.14 -10.67
C LEU A 19 -29.11 7.91 -9.70
N SER A 20 -29.46 7.83 -8.42
CA SER A 20 -28.60 7.30 -7.38
C SER A 20 -28.57 5.78 -7.46
N SER A 21 -27.42 5.22 -7.12
CA SER A 21 -27.26 3.91 -6.47
C SER A 21 -27.78 2.68 -7.23
N GLN A 22 -26.90 2.08 -8.03
CA GLN A 22 -26.68 0.62 -8.09
C GLN A 22 -25.58 0.36 -9.10
N LEU A 23 -24.35 0.17 -8.62
CA LEU A 23 -23.23 -0.56 -9.25
C LEU A 23 -22.00 -0.41 -8.33
N SER A 24 -22.10 -0.99 -7.13
CA SER A 24 -20.95 -1.26 -6.28
C SER A 24 -21.17 -2.60 -5.60
N SER A 25 -21.00 -3.67 -6.37
CA SER A 25 -20.84 -5.04 -5.88
C SER A 25 -20.46 -5.95 -7.05
N GLN A 26 -19.25 -5.81 -7.60
CA GLN A 26 -18.57 -6.83 -8.42
C GLN A 26 -17.17 -6.32 -8.82
N ALA A 27 -16.28 -6.22 -7.83
CA ALA A 27 -14.85 -6.07 -8.05
C ALA A 27 -14.16 -6.76 -6.88
N GLY A 28 -14.25 -8.08 -6.86
CA GLY A 28 -13.78 -8.91 -5.76
C GLY A 28 -13.68 -10.33 -6.22
N GLU A 29 -12.84 -10.56 -7.22
CA GLU A 29 -12.31 -11.86 -7.63
C GLU A 29 -11.31 -11.59 -8.75
N ILE A 30 -10.18 -12.30 -8.76
CA ILE A 30 -9.00 -12.12 -9.62
C ILE A 30 -7.94 -11.18 -9.03
N LEU A 31 -7.43 -11.52 -7.85
CA LEU A 31 -5.98 -11.45 -7.59
C LEU A 31 -5.51 -12.80 -7.07
N GLY A 32 -4.49 -13.33 -7.73
CA GLY A 32 -4.02 -14.70 -7.59
C GLY A 32 -3.56 -15.01 -6.17
N SER A 33 -4.07 -16.12 -5.65
CA SER A 33 -3.50 -16.87 -4.55
C SER A 33 -2.00 -17.12 -4.79
N PHE A 34 -1.14 -16.55 -3.95
CA PHE A 34 0.25 -16.98 -3.85
C PHE A 34 0.31 -18.41 -3.28
N PRO A 35 1.28 -19.26 -3.68
CA PRO A 35 1.41 -20.61 -3.16
C PRO A 35 1.88 -20.57 -1.71
N GLN A 36 1.01 -21.02 -0.79
CA GLN A 36 1.39 -21.27 0.59
C GLN A 36 2.40 -22.43 0.67
N LEU A 37 3.50 -22.20 1.37
CA LEU A 37 4.44 -23.23 1.81
C LEU A 37 3.73 -24.20 2.78
N ARG A 38 3.27 -25.35 2.26
CA ARG A 38 2.84 -26.49 3.08
C ARG A 38 4.05 -27.20 3.66
N LEU A 39 4.26 -27.06 4.97
CA LEU A 39 5.12 -27.95 5.73
C LEU A 39 4.35 -29.22 6.09
N ALA A 40 5.03 -30.35 5.90
CA ALA A 40 4.50 -31.69 5.99
C ALA A 40 3.94 -32.04 7.38
N GLU A 41 2.78 -32.70 7.37
CA GLU A 41 2.21 -33.38 8.53
C GLU A 41 3.07 -34.60 8.87
N THR A 42 3.60 -34.63 10.08
CA THR A 42 4.07 -35.87 10.70
C THR A 42 3.35 -36.09 12.02
N GLY A 43 2.45 -37.07 12.02
CA GLY A 43 2.41 -38.15 12.99
C GLY A 43 1.92 -37.82 14.40
N GLU A 44 0.70 -38.28 14.68
CA GLU A 44 0.12 -38.52 16.00
C GLU A 44 1.07 -39.20 17.00
N SER A 45 1.04 -38.73 18.24
CA SER A 45 1.05 -39.60 19.43
C SER A 45 0.40 -38.92 20.64
N ARG A 46 -0.87 -39.26 20.83
CA ARG A 46 -1.65 -39.52 22.05
C ARG A 46 -1.06 -39.20 23.45
N GLU A 47 -1.77 -38.30 24.12
CA GLU A 47 -2.24 -38.23 25.53
C GLU A 47 -1.34 -38.71 26.69
N ASP A 48 -1.09 -37.80 27.64
CA ASP A 48 -1.33 -38.04 29.08
C ASP A 48 -1.60 -36.70 29.81
N ASP A 49 -2.53 -36.78 30.75
CA ASP A 49 -3.05 -35.71 31.63
C ASP A 49 -1.97 -35.10 32.55
N GLU A 50 -2.09 -33.80 32.88
CA GLU A 50 -2.08 -33.26 34.26
C GLU A 50 -1.94 -31.72 34.30
N GLU A 51 -3.03 -31.08 34.73
CA GLU A 51 -3.09 -30.11 35.83
C GLU A 51 -2.07 -28.95 35.92
N ASN A 52 -2.61 -27.76 35.64
CA ASN A 52 -2.37 -26.51 36.37
C ASN A 52 -0.92 -26.02 36.55
N GLY A 53 -0.48 -25.27 35.55
CA GLY A 53 0.62 -24.34 35.69
C GLY A 53 1.16 -24.02 34.31
N GLN A 54 0.77 -22.87 33.76
CA GLN A 54 1.54 -22.22 32.69
C GLN A 54 2.95 -21.94 33.22
N ARG A 55 3.79 -22.97 33.21
CA ARG A 55 5.24 -22.84 33.25
C ARG A 55 5.58 -22.29 31.88
N THR A 56 5.60 -20.96 31.78
CA THR A 56 6.47 -20.33 30.78
C THR A 56 7.83 -21.00 30.92
N PRO A 57 8.44 -21.49 29.82
CA PRO A 57 9.77 -22.05 29.87
C PRO A 57 10.68 -21.11 30.65
N PRO A 58 11.47 -21.62 31.62
CA PRO A 58 12.39 -20.76 32.35
C PRO A 58 13.33 -20.10 31.34
N CYS A 59 13.30 -18.76 31.27
CA CYS A 59 14.23 -18.01 30.43
C CYS A 59 15.67 -18.34 30.87
N ASP A 60 16.57 -18.54 29.91
CA ASP A 60 18.01 -18.67 30.17
C ASP A 60 18.57 -17.42 30.89
N PRO A 61 19.76 -17.49 31.52
CA PRO A 61 20.39 -16.35 32.21
C PRO A 61 20.64 -15.11 31.33
N GLY A 62 20.50 -15.22 30.01
CA GLY A 62 20.54 -14.13 29.04
C GLY A 62 19.20 -13.40 28.81
N GLY A 63 18.14 -13.81 29.50
CA GLY A 63 16.77 -13.33 29.29
C GLY A 63 16.10 -14.00 28.09
N CYS A 64 14.77 -14.03 28.09
CA CYS A 64 14.02 -14.42 26.90
C CYS A 64 14.24 -13.33 25.84
N PRO A 65 14.82 -13.62 24.65
CA PRO A 65 14.89 -12.64 23.59
C PRO A 65 13.46 -12.23 23.26
N ARG A 66 13.11 -10.98 23.59
CA ARG A 66 11.85 -10.43 23.11
C ARG A 66 11.98 -10.32 21.59
N PRO A 67 11.02 -10.82 20.81
CA PRO A 67 11.06 -10.61 19.38
C PRO A 67 11.16 -9.10 19.12
N LEU A 68 12.03 -8.71 18.18
CA LEU A 68 12.26 -7.31 17.83
C LEU A 68 10.96 -6.62 17.37
N MET A 69 9.99 -7.40 16.93
CA MET A 69 8.68 -6.93 16.49
C MET A 69 7.58 -7.91 16.91
N ASN A 70 6.49 -7.39 17.50
CA ASN A 70 5.32 -8.19 17.84
C ASN A 70 4.53 -8.51 16.55
N ARG A 71 4.59 -9.75 16.06
CA ARG A 71 3.92 -10.20 14.83
C ARG A 71 2.40 -10.28 14.93
N ASN A 72 1.83 -10.12 16.12
CA ASN A 72 0.37 -10.05 16.28
C ASN A 72 -0.19 -8.65 15.97
N ILE A 73 0.66 -7.63 15.80
CA ILE A 73 0.26 -6.28 15.42
C ILE A 73 0.35 -6.14 13.89
N PRO A 74 -0.65 -5.52 13.23
CA PRO A 74 -0.62 -5.29 11.78
C PRO A 74 0.31 -4.13 11.43
N HIS A 75 1.63 -4.33 11.50
CA HIS A 75 2.62 -3.28 11.24
C HIS A 75 2.46 -2.70 9.83
N LEU A 76 2.19 -1.40 9.74
CA LEU A 76 2.06 -0.71 8.47
C LEU A 76 3.39 -0.72 7.70
N ILE A 77 3.31 -1.21 6.46
CA ILE A 77 4.41 -1.29 5.50
C ILE A 77 4.43 -0.02 4.64
N THR A 78 3.28 0.40 4.10
CA THR A 78 3.12 1.65 3.33
C THR A 78 1.77 2.30 3.62
N PRO A 79 1.67 3.64 3.60
CA PRO A 79 2.76 4.63 3.54
C PRO A 79 3.46 4.83 4.89
N ARG A 80 4.72 5.32 4.90
CA ARG A 80 5.46 5.68 6.13
C ARG A 80 6.34 6.90 5.96
N ASN A 81 6.16 7.90 6.82
CA ASN A 81 6.98 9.13 6.96
C ASN A 81 7.42 9.74 5.61
N SER A 82 6.56 9.69 4.61
CA SER A 82 6.80 10.12 3.23
C SER A 82 5.65 10.97 2.75
N PHE A 83 5.81 11.51 1.54
CA PHE A 83 4.71 12.16 0.86
C PHE A 83 3.87 11.13 0.10
N VAL A 84 2.64 11.51 -0.23
CA VAL A 84 1.74 10.78 -1.13
C VAL A 84 1.26 11.77 -2.19
N ALA A 85 1.35 11.35 -3.44
CA ALA A 85 0.84 12.09 -4.57
C ALA A 85 -0.63 11.70 -4.83
N GLY A 86 -1.53 12.65 -4.61
CA GLY A 86 -2.90 12.61 -5.16
C GLY A 86 -3.93 11.81 -4.36
N ASP A 87 -4.90 11.30 -5.14
CA ASP A 87 -6.20 10.74 -4.76
C ASP A 87 -6.18 9.23 -4.50
N ARG A 88 -5.10 8.54 -4.92
CA ARG A 88 -4.94 7.10 -4.77
C ARG A 88 -3.74 6.73 -3.90
N LEU A 89 -3.98 5.87 -2.92
CA LEU A 89 -2.98 5.38 -1.98
C LEU A 89 -3.15 3.89 -1.71
N LEU A 90 -2.10 3.10 -1.99
CA LEU A 90 -2.03 1.71 -1.55
C LEU A 90 -1.49 1.64 -0.10
N ILE A 91 -2.38 1.29 0.82
CA ILE A 91 -2.08 1.02 2.22
C ILE A 91 -1.77 -0.46 2.37
N ARG A 92 -0.64 -0.81 2.98
CA ARG A 92 -0.22 -2.20 3.20
C ARG A 92 0.27 -2.40 4.61
N TRP A 93 0.05 -3.58 5.16
CA TRP A 93 0.51 -3.96 6.48
C TRP A 93 0.98 -5.41 6.51
N TYR A 94 1.77 -5.75 7.52
CA TYR A 94 2.06 -7.13 7.86
C TYR A 94 0.78 -7.81 8.36
N GLN A 95 0.41 -8.95 7.79
CA GLN A 95 -0.77 -9.72 8.18
C GLN A 95 -0.44 -10.62 9.39
N PRO A 96 -1.02 -10.39 10.59
CA PRO A 96 -0.88 -11.32 11.70
C PRO A 96 -1.49 -12.69 11.38
N ASP A 97 -0.90 -13.75 11.93
CA ASP A 97 -1.34 -15.12 11.69
C ASP A 97 -2.81 -15.34 12.09
N GLY A 98 -3.58 -15.92 11.18
CA GLY A 98 -5.00 -16.24 11.40
C GLY A 98 -5.95 -15.04 11.37
N ILE A 99 -5.47 -13.83 11.05
CA ILE A 99 -6.30 -12.64 10.85
C ILE A 99 -6.41 -12.32 9.36
N ASP A 100 -7.62 -12.04 8.90
CA ASP A 100 -7.92 -11.69 7.51
C ASP A 100 -8.82 -10.45 7.36
N ARG A 101 -9.27 -9.86 8.47
CA ARG A 101 -10.21 -8.74 8.50
C ARG A 101 -9.69 -7.61 9.37
N TYR A 102 -9.74 -6.39 8.81
CA TYR A 102 -9.15 -5.22 9.43
C TYR A 102 -10.09 -4.02 9.37
N THR A 103 -9.93 -3.10 10.31
CA THR A 103 -10.48 -1.74 10.18
C THR A 103 -9.33 -0.78 9.89
N VAL A 104 -9.39 -0.13 8.72
CA VAL A 104 -8.45 0.91 8.32
C VAL A 104 -9.06 2.26 8.66
N THR A 105 -8.31 3.12 9.35
CA THR A 105 -8.72 4.48 9.68
C THR A 105 -7.70 5.47 9.15
N LEU A 106 -8.17 6.50 8.43
CA LEU A 106 -7.40 7.67 8.05
C LEU A 106 -7.88 8.85 8.91
N ARG A 107 -6.94 9.56 9.54
CA ARG A 107 -7.24 10.73 10.37
C ARG A 107 -6.38 11.93 9.98
N ARG A 108 -7.02 13.02 9.58
CA ARG A 108 -6.34 14.29 9.31
C ARG A 108 -5.92 14.95 10.62
N ARG A 109 -4.65 15.36 10.72
CA ARG A 109 -4.13 16.04 11.92
C ARG A 109 -4.69 17.45 12.09
N ARG A 110 -4.98 18.15 10.98
CA ARG A 110 -5.36 19.58 10.99
C ARG A 110 -6.73 19.82 11.63
N ASP A 111 -7.73 19.05 11.23
CA ASP A 111 -9.13 19.24 11.64
C ASP A 111 -9.73 18.05 12.38
N GLY A 112 -8.98 16.95 12.48
CA GLY A 112 -9.44 15.74 13.15
C GLY A 112 -10.48 14.95 12.36
N ALA A 113 -10.74 15.31 11.09
CA ALA A 113 -11.61 14.52 10.23
C ALA A 113 -11.11 13.07 10.16
N MET A 114 -12.05 12.13 10.11
CA MET A 114 -11.76 10.70 10.08
C MET A 114 -12.53 10.03 8.95
N TRP A 115 -11.87 9.09 8.31
CA TRP A 115 -12.46 8.16 7.36
C TRP A 115 -12.10 6.74 7.82
N THR A 116 -13.04 5.81 7.71
CA THR A 116 -12.88 4.44 8.21
C THR A 116 -13.55 3.45 7.28
N GLU A 117 -12.90 2.32 7.02
CA GLU A 117 -13.46 1.20 6.27
C GLU A 117 -13.01 -0.15 6.84
N THR A 118 -13.87 -1.16 6.70
CA THR A 118 -13.54 -2.55 7.04
C THR A 118 -13.19 -3.31 5.78
N VAL A 119 -12.02 -3.94 5.78
CA VAL A 119 -11.42 -4.57 4.61
C VAL A 119 -10.93 -5.98 4.93
N SER A 120 -10.65 -6.76 3.90
CA SER A 120 -10.06 -8.08 4.02
C SER A 120 -8.73 -8.17 3.28
N GLY A 121 -7.80 -8.98 3.80
CA GLY A 121 -6.44 -9.12 3.27
C GLY A 121 -5.41 -8.23 3.97
N ASP A 122 -4.22 -8.10 3.39
CA ASP A 122 -3.05 -7.41 3.95
C ASP A 122 -2.83 -5.99 3.37
N SER A 123 -3.77 -5.55 2.54
CA SER A 123 -3.67 -4.32 1.78
C SER A 123 -5.03 -3.73 1.42
N PHE A 124 -5.04 -2.43 1.17
CA PHE A 124 -6.22 -1.68 0.77
C PHE A 124 -5.84 -0.50 -0.12
N VAL A 125 -6.57 -0.29 -1.21
CA VAL A 125 -6.41 0.87 -2.08
C VAL A 125 -7.45 1.90 -1.67
N TYR A 126 -6.98 3.02 -1.11
CA TYR A 126 -7.82 4.18 -0.87
C TYR A 126 -7.91 5.03 -2.13
N GLU A 127 -9.13 5.32 -2.58
CA GLU A 127 -9.44 6.29 -3.63
C GLU A 127 -10.51 7.24 -3.11
N GLY A 128 -10.19 8.53 -2.97
CA GLY A 128 -11.19 9.52 -2.54
C GLY A 128 -10.64 10.86 -2.09
N ASP A 129 -11.57 11.78 -1.84
CA ASP A 129 -11.28 13.20 -1.59
C ASP A 129 -10.73 13.48 -0.17
N PHE A 130 -10.58 12.47 0.69
CA PHE A 130 -10.04 12.69 2.04
C PHE A 130 -8.57 13.11 2.02
N LEU A 131 -7.83 12.72 0.97
CA LEU A 131 -6.43 13.09 0.74
C LEU A 131 -6.31 14.48 0.09
N GLU A 132 -6.85 15.50 0.78
CA GLU A 132 -6.69 16.88 0.35
C GLU A 132 -5.19 17.30 0.32
N PRO A 133 -4.76 18.13 -0.64
CA PRO A 133 -3.39 18.64 -0.70
C PRO A 133 -2.92 19.29 0.62
N GLU A 134 -1.61 19.20 0.88
CA GLU A 134 -0.97 19.77 2.09
C GLU A 134 -1.50 19.22 3.43
N THR A 135 -2.13 18.05 3.41
CA THR A 135 -2.69 17.42 4.59
C THR A 135 -1.73 16.42 5.22
N TRP A 136 -1.55 16.51 6.54
CA TRP A 136 -0.90 15.46 7.31
C TRP A 136 -1.92 14.44 7.82
N VAL A 137 -1.77 13.19 7.39
CA VAL A 137 -2.66 12.06 7.71
C VAL A 137 -1.95 11.05 8.60
N VAL A 138 -2.67 10.54 9.59
CA VAL A 138 -2.31 9.33 10.34
C VAL A 138 -3.18 8.20 9.83
N VAL A 139 -2.57 7.09 9.45
CA VAL A 139 -3.25 5.84 9.13
C VAL A 139 -3.12 4.88 10.30
N THR A 140 -4.20 4.21 10.65
CA THR A 140 -4.19 3.10 11.60
C THR A 140 -4.90 1.88 11.02
N VAL A 141 -4.43 0.69 11.42
CA VAL A 141 -4.99 -0.60 11.02
C VAL A 141 -5.23 -1.42 12.27
N ASP A 142 -6.49 -1.76 12.53
CA ASP A 142 -6.92 -2.59 13.66
C ASP A 142 -7.27 -3.99 13.17
N ALA A 143 -6.65 -5.01 13.79
CA ALA A 143 -6.82 -6.42 13.51
C ALA A 143 -7.91 -7.09 14.36
N HIS A 144 -8.53 -6.37 15.31
CA HIS A 144 -9.57 -6.85 16.23
C HIS A 144 -9.17 -8.09 17.06
N ASN A 145 -7.87 -8.29 17.29
CA ASN A 145 -7.32 -9.45 18.00
C ASN A 145 -6.90 -9.15 19.45
N GLY A 146 -7.26 -7.97 19.97
CA GLY A 146 -6.91 -7.53 21.34
C GLY A 146 -5.49 -6.99 21.49
N GLU A 147 -4.71 -6.93 20.40
CA GLU A 147 -3.40 -6.29 20.35
C GLU A 147 -3.52 -4.81 19.96
N GLN A 148 -2.38 -4.13 19.90
CA GLN A 148 -2.33 -2.74 19.44
C GLN A 148 -2.60 -2.63 17.93
N GLU A 149 -3.17 -1.50 17.51
CA GLU A 149 -3.27 -1.14 16.10
C GLU A 149 -1.88 -0.87 15.50
N GLY A 150 -1.71 -1.22 14.23
CA GLY A 150 -0.61 -0.70 13.44
C GLY A 150 -0.85 0.77 13.16
N SER A 151 0.18 1.62 13.27
CA SER A 151 0.05 3.05 12.96
C SER A 151 1.23 3.57 12.13
N SER A 152 0.92 4.49 11.22
CA SER A 152 1.89 5.23 10.43
C SER A 152 1.32 6.62 10.08
N GLN A 153 2.16 7.48 9.50
CA GLN A 153 1.77 8.82 9.11
C GLN A 153 2.46 9.23 7.82
N PHE A 154 1.84 10.14 7.08
CA PHE A 154 2.32 10.67 5.81
C PHE A 154 1.72 12.04 5.52
N SER A 155 2.31 12.77 4.60
CA SER A 155 1.79 14.05 4.12
C SER A 155 1.31 13.92 2.68
N VAL A 156 0.22 14.60 2.33
CA VAL A 156 -0.21 14.71 0.93
C VAL A 156 0.55 15.88 0.29
N LEU A 157 1.10 15.68 -0.91
CA LEU A 157 1.78 16.73 -1.66
C LEU A 157 0.90 17.97 -1.81
N SER A 158 1.52 19.14 -1.87
CA SER A 158 0.81 20.39 -2.18
C SER A 158 0.23 20.37 -3.58
N GLN A 159 -0.76 21.23 -3.85
CA GLN A 159 -1.33 21.33 -5.19
C GLN A 159 -0.27 21.77 -6.22
N GLU A 160 0.68 22.63 -5.80
CA GLU A 160 1.78 23.05 -6.66
C GLU A 160 2.72 21.88 -7.00
N GLU A 161 3.16 21.11 -6.00
CA GLU A 161 4.01 19.92 -6.21
C GLU A 161 3.30 18.85 -7.06
N GLN A 162 2.00 18.63 -6.84
CA GLN A 162 1.22 17.72 -7.69
C GLN A 162 1.19 18.21 -9.14
N ASN A 163 0.97 19.50 -9.38
CA ASN A 163 1.01 20.07 -10.72
C ASN A 163 2.40 19.96 -11.36
N GLN A 164 3.47 20.20 -10.60
CA GLN A 164 4.85 20.04 -11.06
C GLN A 164 5.16 18.58 -11.41
N LEU A 165 4.73 17.63 -10.57
CA LEU A 165 4.86 16.20 -10.83
C LEU A 165 4.12 15.82 -12.12
N HIS A 166 2.87 16.26 -12.29
CA HIS A 166 2.10 16.01 -13.52
C HIS A 166 2.78 16.61 -14.76
N GLN A 167 3.31 17.82 -14.65
CA GLN A 167 4.03 18.47 -15.74
C GLN A 167 5.30 17.67 -16.11
N GLN A 168 6.17 17.38 -15.14
CA GLN A 168 7.40 16.63 -15.38
C GLN A 168 7.13 15.23 -15.94
N ARG A 169 6.07 14.57 -15.47
CA ARG A 169 5.60 13.30 -16.03
C ARG A 169 5.26 13.44 -17.52
N SER A 170 4.52 14.48 -17.89
CA SER A 170 4.15 14.72 -19.30
C SER A 170 5.33 15.07 -20.20
N GLU A 171 6.38 15.66 -19.63
CA GLU A 171 7.60 16.04 -20.35
C GLU A 171 8.56 14.85 -20.53
N GLN A 172 8.66 13.97 -19.55
CA GLN A 172 9.63 12.85 -19.56
C GLN A 172 9.05 11.55 -20.11
N ILE A 173 7.75 11.30 -19.95
CA ILE A 173 7.11 10.07 -20.43
C ILE A 173 6.53 10.31 -21.82
N SER A 174 7.30 9.94 -22.84
CA SER A 174 6.89 10.01 -24.24
C SER A 174 6.25 8.69 -24.71
N PRO A 175 5.44 8.70 -25.79
CA PRO A 175 4.87 7.48 -26.34
C PRO A 175 5.89 6.54 -27.00
N ASP A 176 7.14 6.96 -27.17
CA ASP A 176 8.20 6.16 -27.80
C ASP A 176 8.92 5.25 -26.78
N LEU A 177 8.67 5.44 -25.48
CA LEU A 177 9.25 4.61 -24.41
C LEU A 177 8.56 3.24 -24.34
N THR A 178 9.32 2.23 -23.97
CA THR A 178 8.71 0.95 -23.57
C THR A 178 7.92 1.13 -22.27
N PRO A 179 6.90 0.30 -22.01
CA PRO A 179 6.13 0.36 -20.76
C PRO A 179 7.01 0.26 -19.49
N LEU A 180 8.08 -0.54 -19.55
CA LEU A 180 9.01 -0.72 -18.44
C LEU A 180 9.90 0.51 -18.20
N GLU A 181 10.40 1.15 -19.26
CA GLU A 181 11.17 2.40 -19.16
C GLU A 181 10.30 3.53 -18.61
N ALA A 182 9.08 3.68 -19.13
CA ALA A 182 8.13 4.68 -18.66
C ALA A 182 7.80 4.50 -17.16
N LEU A 183 7.65 3.24 -16.71
CA LEU A 183 7.44 2.92 -15.30
C LEU A 183 8.63 3.34 -14.43
N PHE A 184 9.87 3.02 -14.82
CA PHE A 184 11.03 3.38 -14.01
C PHE A 184 11.22 4.89 -13.93
N ILE A 185 10.98 5.63 -15.02
CA ILE A 185 10.97 7.10 -15.01
C ILE A 185 9.88 7.62 -14.06
N GLU A 186 8.68 7.04 -14.08
CA GLU A 186 7.59 7.42 -13.18
C GLU A 186 7.96 7.17 -11.70
N VAL A 187 8.59 6.02 -11.41
CA VAL A 187 9.09 5.66 -10.07
C VAL A 187 10.15 6.64 -9.57
N GLU A 188 11.13 6.98 -10.41
CA GLU A 188 12.17 7.97 -10.10
C GLU A 188 11.57 9.36 -9.86
N LEU A 189 10.56 9.75 -10.65
CA LEU A 189 9.86 11.01 -10.47
C LEU A 189 9.17 11.07 -9.10
N TYR A 190 8.43 10.03 -8.70
CA TYR A 190 7.83 9.96 -7.37
C TYR A 190 8.88 10.05 -6.25
N GLU A 191 10.06 9.45 -6.41
CA GLU A 191 11.16 9.55 -5.45
C GLU A 191 11.71 10.97 -5.31
N GLN A 192 11.80 11.73 -6.41
CA GLN A 192 12.21 13.15 -6.38
C GLN A 192 11.28 13.99 -5.52
N PHE A 193 9.97 13.69 -5.53
CA PHE A 193 8.97 14.33 -4.68
C PHE A 193 8.80 13.63 -3.31
N GLN A 194 9.67 12.68 -2.96
CA GLN A 194 9.59 11.88 -1.73
C GLN A 194 8.25 11.13 -1.57
N ALA A 195 7.56 10.88 -2.69
CA ALA A 195 6.28 10.18 -2.77
C ALA A 195 6.49 8.66 -2.83
N ILE A 196 7.28 8.11 -1.89
CA ILE A 196 7.81 6.73 -1.95
C ILE A 196 6.70 5.68 -1.98
N ALA A 197 5.58 5.92 -1.29
CA ALA A 197 4.44 5.01 -1.30
C ALA A 197 3.84 4.85 -2.71
N ASN A 198 3.82 5.92 -3.50
CA ASN A 198 3.37 5.88 -4.89
C ASN A 198 4.36 5.09 -5.76
N SER A 199 5.68 5.29 -5.61
CA SER A 199 6.70 4.47 -6.30
C SER A 199 6.51 2.98 -6.04
N ILE A 200 6.29 2.61 -4.77
CA ILE A 200 6.06 1.22 -4.36
C ILE A 200 4.77 0.66 -4.97
N ASP A 201 3.67 1.40 -4.93
CA ASP A 201 2.40 0.99 -5.55
C ASP A 201 2.57 0.71 -7.05
N ARG A 202 3.24 1.61 -7.78
CA ARG A 202 3.50 1.42 -9.22
C ARG A 202 4.31 0.16 -9.50
N LEU A 203 5.34 -0.12 -8.69
CA LEU A 203 6.13 -1.34 -8.83
C LEU A 203 5.32 -2.61 -8.51
N TYR A 204 4.46 -2.59 -7.50
CA TYR A 204 3.58 -3.74 -7.22
C TYR A 204 2.59 -4.00 -8.35
N GLN A 205 1.99 -2.95 -8.92
CA GLN A 205 1.11 -3.07 -10.07
C GLN A 205 1.84 -3.66 -11.29
N ALA A 206 3.08 -3.22 -11.53
CA ALA A 206 3.92 -3.76 -12.59
C ALA A 206 4.29 -5.22 -12.34
N ILE A 207 4.67 -5.59 -11.11
CA ILE A 207 4.97 -6.98 -10.74
C ILE A 207 3.75 -7.87 -10.94
N ALA A 208 2.55 -7.40 -10.61
CA ALA A 208 1.32 -8.16 -10.79
C ALA A 208 0.98 -8.44 -12.26
N THR A 209 1.42 -7.57 -13.17
CA THR A 209 1.11 -7.65 -14.61
C THR A 209 2.24 -8.22 -15.46
N SER A 210 3.49 -8.06 -15.02
CA SER A 210 4.70 -8.54 -15.68
C SER A 210 5.67 -9.15 -14.66
N PRO A 211 5.26 -10.24 -13.99
CA PRO A 211 6.04 -10.85 -12.91
C PRO A 211 7.38 -11.45 -13.36
N GLU A 212 7.60 -11.61 -14.66
CA GLU A 212 8.81 -12.15 -15.27
C GLU A 212 10.01 -11.19 -15.26
N HIS A 213 9.80 -9.89 -15.03
CA HIS A 213 10.88 -8.90 -15.02
C HIS A 213 11.56 -8.83 -13.64
N PRO A 214 12.77 -9.42 -13.47
CA PRO A 214 13.45 -9.40 -12.18
C PRO A 214 13.81 -7.99 -11.70
N ASP A 215 14.05 -7.05 -12.62
CA ASP A 215 14.42 -5.67 -12.31
C ASP A 215 13.37 -4.94 -11.46
N LEU A 216 12.09 -5.31 -11.61
CA LEU A 216 11.00 -4.74 -10.80
C LEU A 216 11.15 -5.11 -9.31
N TYR A 217 11.52 -6.36 -9.03
CA TYR A 217 11.72 -6.84 -7.67
C TYR A 217 12.97 -6.21 -7.06
N CYS A 218 14.06 -6.10 -7.84
CA CYS A 218 15.27 -5.43 -7.37
C CYS A 218 15.03 -3.95 -7.07
N ARG A 219 14.31 -3.24 -7.94
CA ARG A 219 13.96 -1.83 -7.69
C ARG A 219 13.11 -1.69 -6.43
N LEU A 220 12.11 -2.56 -6.26
CA LEU A 220 11.25 -2.53 -5.09
C LEU A 220 11.99 -2.88 -3.79
N ALA A 221 12.89 -3.87 -3.82
CA ALA A 221 13.74 -4.21 -2.69
C ALA A 221 14.59 -3.01 -2.26
N SER A 222 15.23 -2.34 -3.22
CA SER A 222 16.05 -1.14 -2.98
C SER A 222 15.26 0.00 -2.33
N LEU A 223 13.99 0.20 -2.70
CA LEU A 223 13.12 1.18 -2.03
C LEU A 223 12.88 0.82 -0.56
N TYR A 224 12.63 -0.45 -0.26
CA TYR A 224 12.43 -0.92 1.12
C TYR A 224 13.70 -0.74 1.96
N GLU A 225 14.87 -1.11 1.42
CA GLU A 225 16.16 -0.95 2.12
C GLU A 225 16.50 0.52 2.38
N THR A 226 16.29 1.37 1.38
CA THR A 226 16.69 2.78 1.43
C THR A 226 15.75 3.61 2.30
N HIS A 227 14.45 3.41 2.16
CA HIS A 227 13.45 4.31 2.75
C HIS A 227 12.77 3.75 4.00
N TYR A 228 12.72 2.42 4.18
CA TYR A 228 12.04 1.77 5.31
C TYR A 228 12.95 0.75 6.04
N PRO A 229 14.17 1.14 6.46
CA PRO A 229 15.11 0.24 7.14
C PRO A 229 14.54 -0.36 8.43
N GLU A 230 13.60 0.31 9.09
CA GLU A 230 12.93 -0.19 10.28
C GLU A 230 11.98 -1.39 10.00
N LEU A 231 11.69 -1.69 8.72
CA LEU A 231 10.99 -2.90 8.30
C LEU A 231 11.93 -4.09 8.04
N GLU A 232 13.24 -3.95 8.25
CA GLU A 232 14.22 -5.06 8.14
C GLU A 232 13.76 -6.34 8.87
N PRO A 233 13.18 -6.30 10.10
CA PRO A 233 12.72 -7.52 10.77
C PRO A 233 11.58 -8.30 10.06
N LEU A 234 10.96 -7.70 9.04
CA LEU A 234 9.98 -8.34 8.17
C LEU A 234 10.59 -9.00 6.94
N ASN A 235 11.90 -8.84 6.71
CA ASN A 235 12.65 -9.41 5.58
C ASN A 235 12.03 -9.06 4.21
N LEU A 236 11.40 -7.88 4.07
CA LEU A 236 10.70 -7.51 2.84
C LEU A 236 11.65 -7.42 1.65
N ALA A 237 12.78 -6.74 1.83
CA ALA A 237 13.80 -6.59 0.78
C ALA A 237 14.41 -7.93 0.40
N ASP A 238 14.85 -8.73 1.37
CA ASP A 238 15.43 -10.06 1.15
C ASP A 238 14.47 -10.98 0.37
N ASN A 239 13.20 -11.01 0.76
CA ASN A 239 12.19 -11.82 0.06
C ASN A 239 11.98 -11.37 -1.39
N LEU A 240 12.13 -10.08 -1.69
CA LEU A 240 12.05 -9.54 -3.05
C LEU A 240 13.31 -9.85 -3.85
N GLN A 241 14.49 -9.75 -3.22
CA GLN A 241 15.76 -10.13 -3.84
C GLN A 241 15.81 -11.63 -4.15
N GLU A 242 15.29 -12.48 -3.28
CA GLU A 242 15.15 -13.92 -3.54
C GLU A 242 14.23 -14.17 -4.75
N GLN A 243 13.11 -13.44 -4.84
CA GLN A 243 12.23 -13.51 -6.01
C GLN A 243 12.92 -13.06 -7.30
N ALA A 244 13.77 -12.04 -7.26
CA ALA A 244 14.59 -11.64 -8.40
C ALA A 244 15.62 -12.74 -8.77
N ALA A 245 16.26 -13.35 -7.79
CA ALA A 245 17.24 -14.44 -7.97
C ALA A 245 16.62 -15.68 -8.61
N GLN A 246 15.40 -16.05 -8.19
CA GLN A 246 14.63 -17.13 -8.82
C GLN A 246 14.31 -16.84 -10.30
N ARG A 247 14.37 -15.58 -10.71
CA ARG A 247 14.16 -15.10 -12.10
C ARG A 247 15.48 -14.81 -12.82
N GLY A 248 16.61 -15.20 -12.24
CA GLY A 248 17.93 -15.14 -12.89
C GLY A 248 18.66 -13.80 -12.77
N ALA A 249 18.26 -12.91 -11.87
CA ALA A 249 18.99 -11.68 -11.60
C ALA A 249 19.48 -11.60 -10.15
N THR A 250 20.63 -10.98 -9.95
CA THR A 250 21.11 -10.56 -8.63
C THR A 250 20.92 -9.06 -8.50
N CYS A 251 20.25 -8.62 -7.43
CA CYS A 251 20.09 -7.19 -7.19
C CYS A 251 21.41 -6.60 -6.71
N ASP A 252 21.95 -5.64 -7.44
CA ASP A 252 23.12 -4.88 -6.98
C ASP A 252 22.69 -3.94 -5.85
N SER A 253 23.19 -4.17 -4.65
CA SER A 253 23.12 -3.20 -3.55
C SER A 253 24.00 -2.00 -3.94
N ARG A 254 23.39 -0.90 -4.38
CA ARG A 254 24.11 0.35 -4.68
C ARG A 254 24.38 1.18 -3.44
#